data_AF-A0A5C6DTY8-F1
#
_entry.id   AF-A0A5C6DTY8-F1
#
_cell.length_a   1.000
_cell.length_b   1.000
_cell.length_c   1.000
_cell.angle_alpha   90.00
_cell.angle_beta   90.00
_cell.angle_gamma   90.00
#
_symmetry.space_group_name_H-M   'P 1'
#
loop_
_entity.id
_entity.type
_entity.pdbx_description
1 polymer ?
#
loop_
_entity_poly.entity_id
_entity_poly.type
_entity_poly.pdbx_seq_one_letter_code
_entity_poly.pdbx_strand_id
1 'polypeptide(L)'
;MSTRATIAVRRADGFYDAVYLHYDGYPDHTGAILMQHFANQTEAQTLVRGGDLRCLQRETGEPEYFADGNPTAMMPTIAALIEFARNCGAKYVYVFEDGTWSCKEF
;
A
#
# COMPACT_ATOMS: atom_id res chain seq x y z
N MET A 1 15.35 10.32 6.58
CA MET A 1 15.14 8.92 7.01
C MET A 1 13.86 8.45 6.36
N SER A 2 13.89 7.39 5.55
CA SER A 2 12.69 6.88 4.87
C SER A 2 11.96 5.89 5.78
N THR A 3 10.65 6.11 5.96
CA THR A 3 9.75 5.13 6.58
C THR A 3 9.01 4.42 5.47
N ARG A 4 9.38 3.16 5.25
CA ARG A 4 8.85 2.33 4.16
C ARG A 4 7.57 1.63 4.59
N ALA A 5 6.67 1.42 3.64
CA ALA A 5 5.47 0.64 3.85
C ALA A 5 5.15 -0.26 2.63
N THR A 6 4.24 -1.19 2.84
CA THR A 6 3.56 -1.92 1.77
C THR A 6 2.08 -1.56 1.80
N ILE A 7 1.50 -1.30 0.64
CA ILE A 7 0.06 -1.06 0.48
C ILE A 7 -0.50 -2.22 -0.31
N ALA A 8 -1.55 -2.86 0.20
CA ALA A 8 -2.19 -4.00 -0.42
C ALA A 8 -3.71 -3.91 -0.40
N VAL A 9 -4.34 -4.53 -1.37
CA VAL A 9 -5.80 -4.57 -1.51
C VAL A 9 -6.24 -5.99 -1.76
N ARG A 10 -7.21 -6.47 -0.98
CA ARG A 10 -7.80 -7.79 -1.21
C ARG A 10 -8.70 -7.76 -2.44
N ARG A 11 -8.55 -8.79 -3.27
CA ARG A 11 -9.35 -9.04 -4.47
C ARG A 11 -10.49 -10.01 -4.16
N ALA A 12 -11.45 -10.08 -5.08
CA ALA A 12 -12.60 -10.99 -4.98
C ALA A 12 -12.20 -12.47 -5.02
N ASP A 13 -11.06 -12.82 -5.63
CA ASP A 13 -10.51 -14.18 -5.67
C ASP A 13 -9.75 -14.56 -4.39
N GLY A 14 -9.65 -13.66 -3.41
CA GLY A 14 -8.97 -13.88 -2.14
C GLY A 14 -7.46 -13.62 -2.17
N PHE A 15 -6.90 -13.25 -3.31
CA PHE A 15 -5.51 -12.80 -3.40
C PHE A 15 -5.39 -11.31 -3.06
N TYR A 16 -4.16 -10.84 -2.87
CA TYR A 16 -3.85 -9.44 -2.62
C TYR A 16 -3.03 -8.89 -3.79
N ASP A 17 -3.39 -7.72 -4.30
CA ASP A 17 -2.45 -6.93 -5.09
C ASP A 17 -1.69 -6.03 -4.11
N ALA A 18 -0.37 -5.92 -4.26
CA ALA A 18 0.50 -5.22 -3.32
C ALA A 18 1.59 -4.41 -4.02
N VAL A 19 1.94 -3.27 -3.43
CA VAL A 19 2.98 -2.35 -3.91
C VAL A 19 3.83 -1.82 -2.75
N TYR A 20 5.06 -1.44 -3.08
CA TYR A 20 5.98 -0.80 -2.16
C TYR A 20 5.75 0.71 -2.08
N LEU A 21 5.96 1.31 -0.90
CA LEU A 21 5.97 2.75 -0.68
C LEU A 21 7.25 3.18 0.07
N HIS A 22 7.99 4.15 -0.50
CA HIS A 22 9.32 4.51 -0.02
C HIS A 22 9.34 5.49 1.17
N TYR A 23 8.58 6.58 1.10
CA TYR A 23 8.60 7.64 2.11
C TYR A 23 7.26 7.78 2.83
N ASP A 24 7.34 8.24 4.07
CA ASP A 24 6.19 8.64 4.89
C ASP A 24 5.16 7.54 5.21
N GLY A 25 5.58 6.28 5.20
CA GLY A 25 4.73 5.11 5.45
C GLY A 25 4.08 4.99 6.84
N TYR A 26 4.23 5.97 7.75
CA TYR A 26 3.65 5.91 9.09
C TYR A 26 2.15 6.24 9.11
N PRO A 27 1.38 5.75 10.11
CA PRO A 27 -0.08 5.88 10.13
C PRO A 27 -0.61 7.31 10.00
N ASP A 28 0.03 8.27 10.64
CA ASP A 28 -0.38 9.69 10.63
C ASP A 28 -0.20 10.38 9.26
N HIS A 29 0.47 9.73 8.29
CA HIS A 29 0.63 10.24 6.93
C HIS A 29 0.00 9.26 5.92
N THR A 30 0.68 8.16 5.57
CA THR A 30 0.13 7.22 4.59
C THR A 30 -1.21 6.65 5.06
N GLY A 31 -1.34 6.24 6.32
CA GLY A 31 -2.59 5.70 6.85
C GLY A 31 -3.75 6.70 6.75
N ALA A 32 -3.53 7.95 7.16
CA ALA A 32 -4.51 9.02 7.08
C ALA A 32 -4.94 9.30 5.62
N ILE A 33 -3.99 9.38 4.68
CA ILE A 33 -4.29 9.62 3.27
C ILE A 33 -5.09 8.46 2.67
N LEU A 34 -4.72 7.21 2.98
CA LEU A 34 -5.45 6.03 2.52
C LEU A 34 -6.91 6.06 2.98
N MET A 35 -7.15 6.39 4.25
CA MET A 35 -8.51 6.50 4.79
C MET A 35 -9.31 7.66 4.21
N GLN A 36 -8.65 8.75 3.83
CA GLN A 36 -9.31 9.97 3.34
C GLN A 36 -9.56 9.95 1.82
N HIS A 37 -8.60 9.47 1.03
CA HIS A 37 -8.59 9.60 -0.44
C HIS A 37 -8.77 8.26 -1.17
N PHE A 38 -8.59 7.14 -0.48
CA PHE A 38 -8.70 5.79 -1.07
C PHE A 38 -9.64 4.91 -0.24
N ALA A 39 -10.81 5.44 0.09
CA ALA A 39 -11.72 4.88 1.08
C ALA A 39 -12.61 3.74 0.55
N ASN A 40 -12.59 3.49 -0.76
CA ASN A 40 -13.35 2.40 -1.38
C ASN A 40 -12.48 1.47 -2.24
N GLN A 41 -13.05 0.31 -2.58
CA GLN A 41 -12.37 -0.75 -3.33
C GLN A 41 -11.78 -0.27 -4.66
N THR A 42 -12.52 0.55 -5.41
CA THR A 42 -12.08 1.02 -6.73
C THR A 42 -10.90 1.97 -6.62
N GLU A 43 -10.94 2.90 -5.67
CA GLU A 43 -9.84 3.83 -5.42
C GLU A 43 -8.58 3.09 -4.95
N ALA A 44 -8.73 2.19 -3.97
CA ALA A 44 -7.63 1.40 -3.44
C ALA A 44 -6.98 0.52 -4.53
N GLN A 45 -7.79 -0.16 -5.35
CA GLN A 45 -7.29 -0.93 -6.48
C GLN A 45 -6.60 -0.05 -7.52
N THR A 46 -7.12 1.15 -7.80
CA THR A 46 -6.51 2.07 -8.76
C THR A 46 -5.12 2.51 -8.30
N LEU A 47 -4.98 2.83 -7.01
CA LEU A 47 -3.70 3.15 -6.38
C LEU A 47 -2.69 2.02 -6.54
N VAL A 48 -3.05 0.82 -6.12
CA VAL A 48 -2.13 -0.34 -6.13
C VAL A 48 -1.81 -0.80 -7.55
N ARG A 49 -2.70 -0.60 -8.53
CA ARG A 49 -2.42 -0.88 -9.95
C ARG A 49 -1.38 0.03 -10.57
N GLY A 50 -1.11 1.20 -9.98
CA GLY A 50 -0.07 2.11 -10.45
C GLY A 50 1.36 1.62 -10.20
N GLY A 51 1.55 0.58 -9.37
CA GLY A 51 2.86 0.03 -9.04
C GLY A 51 3.52 0.73 -7.85
N ASP A 52 4.84 0.58 -7.75
CA ASP A 52 5.59 1.10 -6.60
C ASP A 52 5.54 2.64 -6.49
N LEU A 53 5.38 3.12 -5.26
CA LEU A 53 5.24 4.52 -4.92
C LEU A 53 6.50 5.08 -4.25
N ARG A 54 6.88 6.29 -4.65
CA ARG A 54 7.80 7.13 -3.88
C ARG A 54 7.12 7.60 -2.60
N CYS A 55 5.95 8.20 -2.71
CA CYS A 55 5.16 8.71 -1.58
C CYS A 55 3.71 8.98 -2.00
N LEU A 56 2.89 9.40 -1.03
CA LEU A 56 1.59 10.01 -1.25
C LEU A 56 1.68 11.49 -0.85
N GLN A 57 1.13 12.39 -1.64
CA GLN A 57 1.14 13.82 -1.30
C GLN A 57 0.17 14.10 -0.15
N ARG A 58 0.67 14.75 0.92
CA ARG A 58 -0.09 14.99 2.16
C ARG A 58 -1.40 15.74 1.97
N GLU A 59 -1.43 16.76 1.11
CA GLU A 59 -2.60 17.64 1.00
C GLU A 59 -3.61 17.18 -0.05
N THR A 60 -3.13 16.58 -1.14
CA THR A 60 -3.95 16.19 -2.29
C THR A 60 -4.30 14.71 -2.30
N GLY A 61 -3.53 13.88 -1.60
CA GLY A 61 -3.58 12.42 -1.68
C GLY A 61 -3.01 11.86 -2.97
N GLU A 62 -2.45 12.70 -3.85
CA GLU A 62 -1.94 12.26 -5.15
C GLU A 62 -0.75 11.30 -4.98
N PRO A 63 -0.78 10.13 -5.64
CA PRO A 63 0.32 9.18 -5.60
C PRO A 63 1.47 9.64 -6.50
N GLU A 64 2.70 9.62 -5.96
CA GLU A 64 3.91 9.77 -6.76
C GLU A 64 4.52 8.39 -7.00
N TYR A 65 4.38 7.87 -8.22
CA TYR A 65 4.95 6.58 -8.62
C TYR A 65 6.41 6.70 -9.03
N PHE A 66 7.17 5.61 -8.88
CA PHE A 66 8.49 5.51 -9.49
C PHE A 66 8.36 5.33 -11.01
N ALA A 67 9.17 6.05 -11.79
CA ALA A 67 9.20 5.90 -13.25
C ALA A 67 9.72 4.51 -13.68
N ASP A 68 10.59 3.92 -12.87
CA ASP A 68 11.22 2.60 -13.02
C ASP A 68 10.83 1.63 -11.88
N GLY A 69 9.69 1.89 -11.23
CA GLY A 69 9.15 1.06 -10.15
C GLY A 69 8.68 -0.30 -10.64
N ASN A 70 8.54 -1.25 -9.71
CA ASN A 70 7.94 -2.53 -10.06
C ASN A 70 6.44 -2.36 -10.28
N PRO A 71 5.83 -3.15 -11.19
CA PRO A 71 4.39 -3.25 -11.27
C PRO A 71 3.84 -3.89 -9.99
N THR A 72 2.52 -3.79 -9.83
CA THR A 72 1.81 -4.44 -8.73
C THR A 72 2.14 -5.94 -8.65
N ALA A 73 2.38 -6.44 -7.45
CA ALA A 73 2.68 -7.83 -7.19
C ALA A 73 1.45 -8.55 -6.62
N MET A 74 1.11 -9.71 -7.17
CA MET A 74 0.05 -10.55 -6.61
C MET A 74 0.60 -11.43 -5.49
N MET A 75 0.00 -11.35 -4.31
CA MET A 75 0.30 -12.17 -3.16
C MET A 75 -0.84 -13.15 -2.89
N PRO A 76 -0.56 -14.47 -2.84
CA PRO A 76 -1.61 -15.47 -2.70
C PRO A 76 -2.17 -15.56 -1.27
N THR A 77 -1.44 -15.08 -0.27
CA THR A 77 -1.83 -15.16 1.15
C THR A 77 -1.31 -13.96 1.93
N ILE A 78 -1.89 -13.74 3.13
CA ILE A 78 -1.39 -12.75 4.07
C ILE A 78 0.05 -13.02 4.51
N ALA A 79 0.46 -14.30 4.61
CA ALA A 79 1.82 -14.67 4.96
C ALA A 79 2.82 -14.23 3.87
N ALA A 80 2.49 -14.51 2.60
CA ALA A 80 3.28 -14.05 1.46
C ALA A 80 3.36 -12.52 1.38
N LEU A 81 2.26 -11.81 1.70
CA LEU A 81 2.26 -10.35 1.78
C LEU A 81 3.22 -9.83 2.87
N ILE A 82 3.23 -10.46 4.04
CA ILE A 82 4.13 -10.08 5.14
C ILE A 82 5.59 -10.35 4.76
N GLU A 83 5.88 -11.46 4.10
CA GLU A 83 7.22 -11.76 3.58
C GLU A 83 7.67 -10.74 2.53
N PHE A 84 6.78 -10.37 1.60
CA PHE A 84 7.02 -9.30 0.64
C PHE A 84 7.39 -7.98 1.34
N ALA A 85 6.59 -7.56 2.32
CA ALA A 85 6.84 -6.34 3.07
C ALA A 85 8.20 -6.34 3.78
N ARG A 86 8.57 -7.47 4.42
CA ARG A 86 9.88 -7.64 5.06
C ARG A 86 11.02 -7.56 4.06
N ASN A 87 10.87 -8.18 2.89
CA ASN A 87 11.89 -8.14 1.83
C ASN A 87 12.08 -6.72 1.28
N CYS A 88 11.03 -5.90 1.26
CA CYS A 88 11.11 -4.48 0.92
C CYS A 88 11.62 -3.59 2.07
N GLY A 89 11.87 -4.15 3.26
CA GLY A 89 12.24 -3.39 4.46
C GLY A 89 11.11 -2.45 4.94
N ALA A 90 9.86 -2.78 4.64
CA ALA A 90 8.69 -2.04 5.08
C ALA A 90 8.47 -2.20 6.59
N LYS A 91 8.22 -1.09 7.27
CA LYS A 91 7.87 -1.07 8.69
C LYS A 91 6.36 -1.24 8.91
N TYR A 92 5.56 -0.80 7.95
CA TYR A 92 4.10 -0.86 8.00
C TYR A 92 3.53 -1.60 6.81
N VAL A 93 2.45 -2.33 7.03
CA VAL A 93 1.64 -2.97 5.97
C VAL A 93 0.21 -2.48 6.11
N TYR A 94 -0.29 -1.85 5.06
CA TYR A 94 -1.67 -1.41 4.93
C TYR A 94 -2.44 -2.41 4.06
N VAL A 95 -3.58 -2.88 4.54
CA VAL A 95 -4.44 -3.81 3.79
C VAL A 95 -5.85 -3.25 3.73
N PHE A 96 -6.35 -3.04 2.50
CA PHE A 96 -7.76 -2.75 2.26
C PHE A 96 -8.53 -4.05 2.10
N GLU A 97 -9.48 -4.28 3.00
CA GLU A 97 -10.33 -5.47 3.05
C GLU A 97 -11.68 -5.08 3.66
N ASP A 98 -12.77 -5.63 3.14
CA ASP A 98 -14.14 -5.39 3.64
C ASP A 98 -14.52 -3.91 3.80
N GLY A 99 -14.04 -3.06 2.89
CA GLY A 99 -14.37 -1.63 2.87
C GLY A 99 -13.59 -0.77 3.86
N THR A 100 -12.53 -1.29 4.48
CA THR A 100 -11.72 -0.53 5.44
C THR A 100 -10.23 -0.81 5.32
N TRP A 101 -9.42 0.16 5.74
CA TRP A 101 -7.96 0.01 5.84
C TRP A 101 -7.58 -0.49 7.22
N SER A 102 -6.81 -1.58 7.26
CA SER A 102 -6.07 -2.02 8.44
C SER A 102 -4.59 -1.70 8.30
N CYS A 103 -3.92 -1.45 9.42
CA CYS A 103 -2.48 -1.21 9.47
C CYS A 103 -1.82 -2.15 10.46
N LYS A 104 -0.68 -2.73 10.07
CA LYS A 104 0.18 -3.53 10.94
C LYS A 104 1.61 -3.00 10.91
N GLU A 105 2.18 -2.79 12.09
CA GLU A 105 3.58 -2.44 12.29
C GLU A 105 4.44 -3.68 12.56
N PHE A 106 5.71 -3.62 12.15
CA PHE A 106 6.75 -4.63 12.39
C PHE A 106 8.00 -4.03 13.04
#